data_AF-A0A6B1BCQ7-F1
#
_entry.id   AF-A0A6B1BCQ7-F1
#
_cell.length_a   1.000
_cell.length_b   1.000
_cell.length_c   1.000
_cell.angle_alpha   90.00
_cell.angle_beta   90.00
_cell.angle_gamma   90.00
#
_symmetry.space_group_name_H-M   'P 1'
#
loop_
_entity.id
_entity.type
_entity.pdbx_description
1 polymer ?
#
loop_
_entity_poly.entity_id
_entity_poly.type
_entity_poly.pdbx_seq_one_letter_code
_entity_poly.pdbx_strand_id
1 'polypeptide(L)'
;MSVIQQVALAPRLNYSKQLLRDVMDTLQRCGIDAEKDGDTKYSLIKRQYTIMFCMEALAKVRQALESIRGMDQIPNNVPPTIGVLRAVGVQLSSEFPHCNNTLCELAVHLGSVSMDSALLRRIDIKYSGTRSEDMIKKSRMMAEKKIRKLYPNFTTIPQ
;
A
#
# COMPACT_ATOMS: atom_id res chain seq x y z
N MET A 1 -19.16 -15.86 -22.04
CA MET A 1 -18.20 -15.82 -20.90
C MET A 1 -19.03 -15.62 -19.65
N SER A 2 -19.00 -16.55 -18.69
CA SER A 2 -20.07 -16.68 -17.68
C SER A 2 -20.01 -15.57 -16.63
N VAL A 3 -21.15 -14.90 -16.41
CA VAL A 3 -21.41 -13.92 -15.34
C VAL A 3 -20.92 -14.42 -13.97
N ILE A 4 -20.99 -15.74 -13.74
CA ILE A 4 -20.59 -16.42 -12.50
C ILE A 4 -19.10 -16.19 -12.15
N GLN A 5 -18.22 -16.08 -13.15
CA GLN A 5 -16.79 -15.90 -12.93
C GLN A 5 -16.42 -14.46 -12.55
N GLN A 6 -17.15 -13.47 -13.08
CA GLN A 6 -17.05 -12.07 -12.61
C GLN A 6 -17.62 -11.90 -11.20
N VAL A 7 -18.69 -12.64 -10.88
CA VAL A 7 -19.36 -12.62 -9.57
C VAL A 7 -18.46 -13.14 -8.44
N ALA A 8 -17.49 -14.03 -8.72
CA ALA A 8 -16.58 -14.56 -7.70
C ALA A 8 -15.37 -13.65 -7.40
N LEU A 9 -14.97 -12.78 -8.33
CA LEU A 9 -13.80 -11.89 -8.15
C LEU A 9 -14.17 -10.56 -7.49
N ALA A 10 -15.35 -10.02 -7.79
CA ALA A 10 -15.77 -8.72 -7.28
C ALA A 10 -15.85 -8.66 -5.73
N PRO A 11 -16.44 -9.66 -5.02
CA PRO A 11 -16.47 -9.65 -3.56
C PRO A 11 -15.07 -9.68 -2.94
N ARG A 12 -14.15 -10.45 -3.52
CA ARG A 12 -12.76 -10.53 -3.04
C ARG A 12 -12.00 -9.23 -3.24
N LEU A 13 -12.19 -8.57 -4.39
CA LEU A 13 -11.61 -7.25 -4.63
C LEU A 13 -12.18 -6.19 -3.70
N ASN A 14 -13.48 -6.24 -3.39
CA ASN A 14 -14.11 -5.35 -2.42
C ASN A 14 -13.57 -5.59 -1.00
N TYR A 15 -13.39 -6.84 -0.60
CA TYR A 15 -12.73 -7.18 0.67
C TYR A 15 -11.29 -6.64 0.71
N SER A 16 -10.52 -6.78 -0.38
CA SER A 16 -9.18 -6.20 -0.48
C SER A 16 -9.18 -4.67 -0.31
N LYS A 17 -10.16 -3.96 -0.91
CA LYS A 17 -10.32 -2.51 -0.73
C LYS A 17 -10.66 -2.16 0.73
N GLN A 18 -11.46 -3.00 1.40
CA GLN A 18 -11.82 -2.81 2.80
C GLN A 18 -10.60 -2.95 3.71
N LEU A 19 -9.81 -4.04 3.58
CA LEU A 19 -8.58 -4.22 4.35
C LEU A 19 -7.60 -3.06 4.17
N LEU A 20 -7.46 -2.57 2.93
CA LEU A 20 -6.61 -1.42 2.65
C LEU A 20 -7.10 -0.16 3.38
N ARG A 21 -8.40 0.10 3.37
CA ARG A 21 -9.00 1.24 4.08
C ARG A 21 -8.73 1.14 5.58
N ASP A 22 -8.91 -0.04 6.17
CA ASP A 22 -8.75 -0.24 7.60
C ASP A 22 -7.30 0.00 8.06
N VAL A 23 -6.31 -0.40 7.24
CA VAL A 23 -4.90 -0.07 7.49
C VAL A 23 -4.65 1.43 7.38
N MET A 24 -5.17 2.09 6.34
CA MET A 24 -4.99 3.53 6.16
C MET A 24 -5.61 4.33 7.32
N ASP A 25 -6.81 3.95 7.76
CA ASP A 25 -7.50 4.58 8.88
C ASP A 25 -6.73 4.40 10.19
N THR A 26 -6.17 3.20 10.41
CA THR A 26 -5.32 2.92 11.58
C THR A 26 -4.07 3.78 11.58
N LEU A 27 -3.34 3.84 10.47
CA LEU A 27 -2.14 4.66 10.34
C LEU A 27 -2.44 6.15 10.50
N GLN A 28 -3.57 6.62 9.98
CA GLN A 28 -3.99 8.01 10.13
C GLN A 28 -4.25 8.37 11.60
N ARG A 29 -4.94 7.51 12.36
CA ARG A 29 -5.15 7.73 13.81
C ARG A 29 -3.83 7.73 14.57
N CYS A 30 -2.94 6.77 14.28
CA CYS A 30 -1.64 6.68 14.92
C CYS A 30 -0.69 7.85 14.60
N GLY A 31 -0.89 8.54 13.46
CA GLY A 31 -0.13 9.74 13.10
C GLY A 31 -0.53 10.99 13.89
N ILE A 32 -1.67 10.99 14.58
CA ILE A 32 -2.20 12.12 15.35
C ILE A 32 -1.76 12.05 16.82
N ASP A 33 -1.60 10.84 17.39
CA ASP A 33 -1.47 10.62 18.85
C ASP A 33 -0.04 10.27 19.34
N ALA A 34 1.02 10.72 18.67
CA ALA A 34 2.36 10.12 18.85
C ALA A 34 3.42 11.04 19.47
N GLU A 35 3.17 11.58 20.66
CA GLU A 35 4.28 11.83 21.60
C GLU A 35 4.33 10.65 22.57
N LYS A 36 5.34 9.79 22.44
CA LYS A 36 5.71 8.87 23.52
C LYS A 36 6.68 9.61 24.44
N ASP A 37 6.47 9.50 25.74
CA ASP A 37 7.33 10.11 26.74
C ASP A 37 8.78 9.59 26.57
N GLY A 38 9.73 10.51 26.35
CA GLY A 38 11.15 10.20 26.12
C GLY A 38 11.62 10.08 24.66
N ASP A 39 10.77 10.32 23.65
CA ASP A 39 11.19 10.30 22.25
C ASP A 39 12.08 11.49 21.86
N THR A 40 13.21 11.23 21.20
CA THR A 40 14.02 12.30 20.61
C THR A 40 13.27 12.97 19.46
N LYS A 41 13.54 14.25 19.20
CA LYS A 41 13.00 14.95 18.01
C LYS A 41 13.27 14.19 16.70
N TYR A 42 14.40 13.47 16.61
CA TYR A 42 14.75 12.65 15.45
C TYR A 42 13.85 11.42 15.30
N SER A 43 13.59 10.66 16.39
CA SER A 43 12.72 9.48 16.35
C SER A 43 11.28 9.85 16.01
N LEU A 44 10.80 10.98 16.53
CA LEU A 44 9.47 11.51 16.21
C LEU A 44 9.35 11.89 14.72
N ILE A 45 10.34 12.60 14.17
CA ILE A 45 10.37 12.95 12.74
C ILE A 45 10.46 11.68 11.86
N LYS A 46 11.30 10.71 12.24
CA LYS A 46 11.41 9.42 11.53
C LYS A 46 10.08 8.70 11.49
N ARG A 47 9.39 8.59 12.63
CA ARG A 47 8.08 7.95 12.73
C ARG A 47 7.04 8.65 11.87
N GLN A 48 6.96 9.97 11.94
CA GLN A 48 6.03 10.74 11.10
C GLN A 48 6.34 10.57 9.61
N TYR A 49 7.61 10.59 9.23
CA TYR A 49 8.03 10.32 7.86
C TYR A 49 7.58 8.92 7.41
N THR A 50 7.82 7.89 8.21
CA THR A 50 7.39 6.51 7.92
C THR A 50 5.88 6.44 7.69
N ILE A 51 5.07 7.05 8.57
CA ILE A 51 3.61 7.08 8.42
C ILE A 51 3.21 7.82 7.13
N MET A 52 3.80 8.98 6.84
CA MET A 52 3.51 9.73 5.61
C MET A 52 3.88 8.95 4.35
N PHE A 53 5.06 8.32 4.34
CA PHE A 53 5.49 7.47 3.24
C PHE A 53 4.52 6.31 3.01
N CYS A 54 4.14 5.61 4.09
CA CYS A 54 3.20 4.49 4.01
C CYS A 54 1.85 4.95 3.48
N MET A 55 1.32 6.07 3.98
CA MET A 55 0.05 6.65 3.51
C MET A 55 0.09 7.02 2.02
N GLU A 56 1.18 7.63 1.55
CA GLU A 56 1.38 7.97 0.13
C GLU A 56 1.45 6.73 -0.77
N ALA A 57 2.09 5.66 -0.30
CA ALA A 57 2.22 4.40 -1.03
C ALA A 57 0.88 3.65 -1.08
N LEU A 58 0.19 3.55 0.06
CA LEU A 58 -1.13 2.91 0.16
C LEU A 58 -2.19 3.67 -0.65
N ALA A 59 -2.12 5.00 -0.73
CA ALA A 59 -3.00 5.78 -1.60
C ALA A 59 -2.85 5.41 -3.09
N LYS A 60 -1.63 5.12 -3.55
CA LYS A 60 -1.38 4.66 -4.93
C LYS A 60 -1.90 3.24 -5.15
N VAL A 61 -1.78 2.37 -4.16
CA VAL A 61 -2.41 1.04 -4.19
C VAL A 61 -3.92 1.18 -4.31
N ARG A 62 -4.54 2.03 -3.49
CA ARG A 62 -5.98 2.31 -3.54
C ARG A 62 -6.41 2.78 -4.93
N GLN A 63 -5.71 3.77 -5.50
CA GLN A 63 -5.98 4.27 -6.84
C GLN A 63 -5.90 3.17 -7.91
N ALA A 64 -4.89 2.28 -7.81
CA ALA A 64 -4.75 1.17 -8.73
C ALA A 64 -5.92 0.17 -8.62
N LEU A 65 -6.38 -0.15 -7.40
CA LEU A 65 -7.52 -1.04 -7.17
C LEU A 65 -8.87 -0.41 -7.56
N GLU A 66 -9.04 0.90 -7.37
CA GLU A 66 -10.22 1.66 -7.78
C GLU A 66 -10.32 1.81 -9.30
N SER A 67 -9.19 1.81 -10.01
CA SER A 67 -9.16 1.88 -11.48
C SER A 67 -9.68 0.61 -12.17
N ILE A 68 -9.79 -0.50 -11.44
CA ILE A 68 -10.27 -1.77 -11.96
C ILE A 68 -11.80 -1.72 -12.10
N ARG A 69 -12.27 -1.58 -13.34
CA ARG A 69 -13.68 -1.70 -13.73
C ARG A 69 -14.02 -3.05 -14.36
N GLY A 70 -13.00 -3.79 -14.81
CA GLY A 70 -13.15 -5.08 -15.48
C GLY A 70 -11.99 -6.03 -15.20
N MET A 71 -12.20 -7.32 -15.50
CA MET A 71 -11.20 -8.37 -15.28
C MET A 71 -9.95 -8.22 -16.16
N ASP A 72 -10.04 -7.47 -17.25
CA ASP A 72 -8.92 -7.13 -18.15
C ASP A 72 -7.85 -6.27 -17.51
N GLN A 73 -8.25 -5.47 -16.52
CA GLN A 73 -7.35 -4.54 -15.85
C GLN A 73 -6.65 -5.18 -14.65
N ILE A 74 -7.18 -6.28 -14.10
CA ILE A 74 -6.65 -6.95 -12.90
C ILE A 74 -5.18 -7.38 -13.11
N PRO A 75 -4.81 -8.12 -14.18
CA PRO A 75 -3.44 -8.64 -14.34
C PRO A 75 -2.38 -7.54 -14.51
N ASN A 76 -2.79 -6.33 -14.91
CA ASN A 76 -1.86 -5.20 -15.07
C ASN A 76 -1.82 -4.30 -13.82
N ASN A 77 -2.92 -4.19 -13.09
CA ASN A 77 -3.03 -3.26 -11.95
C ASN A 77 -2.78 -3.93 -10.60
N VAL A 78 -3.11 -5.20 -10.42
CA VAL A 78 -2.95 -5.88 -9.13
C VAL A 78 -1.49 -6.28 -8.84
N PRO A 79 -0.72 -6.92 -9.74
CA PRO A 79 0.63 -7.37 -9.41
C PRO A 79 1.59 -6.28 -8.90
N PRO A 80 1.64 -5.06 -9.49
CA PRO A 80 2.47 -3.98 -8.95
C PRO A 80 2.08 -3.57 -7.53
N THR A 81 0.78 -3.64 -7.18
CA THR A 81 0.33 -3.27 -5.83
C THR A 81 0.85 -4.23 -4.77
N ILE A 82 1.00 -5.52 -5.09
CA ILE A 82 1.55 -6.53 -4.17
C ILE A 82 2.98 -6.17 -3.76
N GLY A 83 3.80 -5.70 -4.71
CA GLY A 83 5.17 -5.24 -4.42
C GLY A 83 5.19 -4.04 -3.47
N VAL A 84 4.29 -3.07 -3.70
CA VAL A 84 4.16 -1.89 -2.83
C VAL A 84 3.70 -2.30 -1.42
N LEU A 85 2.71 -3.18 -1.30
CA LEU A 85 2.20 -3.67 -0.02
C LEU A 85 3.30 -4.35 0.80
N ARG A 86 4.14 -5.18 0.17
CA ARG A 86 5.29 -5.81 0.84
C ARG A 86 6.32 -4.79 1.32
N ALA A 87 6.66 -3.82 0.48
CA ALA A 87 7.62 -2.78 0.85
C ALA A 87 7.12 -1.92 2.02
N VAL A 88 5.83 -1.55 2.01
CA VAL A 88 5.18 -0.83 3.11
C VAL A 88 5.11 -1.70 4.37
N GLY A 89 4.75 -2.97 4.24
CA GLY A 89 4.69 -3.91 5.36
C GLY A 89 6.02 -4.01 6.12
N VAL A 90 7.14 -4.08 5.40
CA VAL A 90 8.49 -4.07 6.03
C VAL A 90 8.72 -2.81 6.86
N GLN A 91 8.34 -1.62 6.34
CA GLN A 91 8.48 -0.35 7.07
C GLN A 91 7.60 -0.29 8.33
N LEU A 92 6.46 -0.98 8.31
CA LEU A 92 5.51 -1.02 9.42
C LEU A 92 5.76 -2.17 10.40
N SER A 93 6.63 -3.13 10.07
CA SER A 93 6.77 -4.39 10.82
C SER A 93 7.20 -4.21 12.28
N SER A 94 8.02 -3.20 12.58
CA SER A 94 8.51 -2.93 13.93
C SER A 94 7.51 -2.14 14.79
N GLU A 95 6.95 -1.05 14.24
CA GLU A 95 6.12 -0.12 15.00
C GLU A 95 4.62 -0.40 14.89
N PHE A 96 4.18 -1.01 13.80
CA PHE A 96 2.78 -1.29 13.47
C PHE A 96 2.59 -2.73 12.97
N PRO A 97 2.94 -3.75 13.77
CA PRO A 97 2.92 -5.16 13.34
C PRO A 97 1.53 -5.62 12.89
N HIS A 98 0.46 -5.11 13.50
CA HIS A 98 -0.91 -5.36 13.04
C HIS A 98 -1.17 -4.86 11.62
N CYS A 99 -0.72 -3.64 11.29
CA CYS A 99 -0.84 -3.12 9.93
C CYS A 99 -0.06 -3.99 8.94
N ASN A 100 1.16 -4.41 9.28
CA ASN A 100 1.94 -5.33 8.44
C ASN A 100 1.20 -6.66 8.20
N ASN A 101 0.61 -7.26 9.24
CA ASN A 101 -0.15 -8.51 9.10
C ASN A 101 -1.35 -8.33 8.15
N THR A 102 -2.12 -7.26 8.30
CA THR A 102 -3.24 -6.96 7.39
C THR A 102 -2.76 -6.68 5.96
N LEU A 103 -1.62 -6.03 5.77
CA LEU A 103 -1.03 -5.82 4.43
C LEU A 103 -0.55 -7.13 3.80
N CYS A 104 -0.01 -8.06 4.59
CA CYS A 104 0.35 -9.40 4.14
C CYS A 104 -0.89 -10.20 3.71
N GLU A 105 -1.95 -10.18 4.52
CA GLU A 105 -3.25 -10.78 4.17
C GLU A 105 -3.78 -10.17 2.86
N LEU A 106 -3.81 -8.84 2.76
CA LEU A 106 -4.22 -8.13 1.56
C LEU A 106 -3.40 -8.56 0.33
N ALA A 107 -2.08 -8.66 0.46
CA ALA A 107 -1.19 -9.09 -0.61
C ALA A 107 -1.50 -10.52 -1.08
N VAL A 108 -1.82 -11.44 -0.16
CA VAL A 108 -2.23 -12.82 -0.47
C VAL A 108 -3.57 -12.82 -1.21
N HIS A 109 -4.57 -12.09 -0.71
CA HIS A 109 -5.89 -11.99 -1.35
C HIS A 109 -5.77 -11.43 -2.79
N LEU A 110 -4.99 -10.38 -2.97
CA LEU A 110 -4.74 -9.78 -4.28
C LEU A 110 -3.97 -10.74 -5.20
N GLY A 111 -3.03 -11.53 -4.66
CA GLY A 111 -2.36 -12.59 -5.40
C GLY A 111 -3.34 -13.63 -5.97
N SER A 112 -4.27 -14.12 -5.13
CA SER A 112 -5.32 -15.04 -5.57
C SER A 112 -6.24 -14.43 -6.63
N VAL A 113 -6.68 -13.18 -6.44
CA VAL A 113 -7.51 -12.46 -7.43
C VAL A 113 -6.77 -12.31 -8.76
N SER A 114 -5.47 -11.99 -8.71
CA SER A 114 -4.64 -11.88 -9.90
C SER A 114 -4.52 -13.22 -10.64
N MET A 115 -4.20 -14.31 -9.93
CA MET A 115 -4.10 -15.67 -10.49
C MET A 115 -5.40 -16.12 -11.15
N ASP A 116 -6.52 -16.02 -10.44
CA ASP A 116 -7.82 -16.42 -10.97
C ASP A 116 -8.21 -15.60 -12.20
N SER A 117 -7.98 -14.28 -12.16
CA SER A 117 -8.27 -13.41 -13.31
C SER A 117 -7.45 -13.79 -14.55
N ALA A 118 -6.19 -14.20 -14.36
CA ALA A 118 -5.31 -14.60 -15.43
C ALA A 118 -5.72 -15.96 -16.01
N LEU A 119 -6.05 -16.93 -15.15
CA LEU A 119 -6.58 -18.24 -15.55
C LEU A 119 -7.86 -18.11 -16.36
N LEU A 120 -8.81 -17.30 -15.89
CA LEU A 120 -10.07 -17.03 -16.58
C LEU A 120 -9.89 -16.40 -17.96
N ARG A 121 -8.82 -15.63 -18.13
CA ARG A 121 -8.47 -14.97 -19.39
C ARG A 121 -7.51 -15.77 -20.26
N ARG A 122 -6.95 -16.88 -19.75
CA ARG A 122 -5.88 -17.66 -20.39
C ARG A 122 -4.68 -16.79 -20.78
N ILE A 123 -4.27 -15.90 -19.87
CA ILE A 123 -3.10 -15.05 -20.06
C ILE A 123 -2.08 -15.28 -18.95
N ASP A 124 -0.82 -14.95 -19.22
CA ASP A 124 0.21 -14.93 -18.20
C ASP A 124 0.19 -13.62 -17.39
N ILE A 125 0.50 -13.73 -16.10
CA ILE A 125 0.69 -12.58 -15.22
C ILE A 125 2.10 -12.05 -15.41
N LYS A 126 2.21 -10.77 -15.77
CA LYS A 126 3.50 -10.08 -15.79
C LYS A 126 3.69 -9.29 -14.51
N TYR A 127 4.59 -9.77 -13.65
CA TYR A 127 5.07 -9.01 -12.50
C TYR A 127 6.06 -7.96 -12.98
N SER A 128 5.61 -6.71 -13.13
CA SER A 128 6.48 -5.57 -13.44
C SER A 128 6.97 -4.93 -12.14
N GLY A 129 8.20 -5.28 -11.72
CA GLY A 129 8.86 -4.65 -10.57
C GLY A 129 9.06 -3.14 -10.76
N THR A 130 9.28 -2.71 -11.99
CA THR A 130 9.47 -1.29 -12.35
C THR A 130 8.27 -0.41 -11.98
N ARG A 131 7.04 -0.89 -12.15
CA ARG A 131 5.84 -0.13 -11.76
C ARG A 131 5.69 -0.02 -10.25
N SER A 132 5.99 -1.07 -9.50
CA SER A 132 5.99 -1.01 -8.03
C SER A 132 7.09 -0.08 -7.50
N GLU A 133 8.28 -0.12 -8.09
CA GLU A 133 9.41 0.75 -7.73
C GLU A 133 9.08 2.22 -8.00
N ASP A 134 8.47 2.54 -9.14
CA ASP A 134 8.04 3.90 -9.47
C ASP A 134 6.98 4.41 -8.47
N MET A 135 6.01 3.56 -8.10
CA MET A 135 5.02 3.91 -7.06
C MET A 135 5.70 4.21 -5.71
N ILE A 136 6.68 3.39 -5.30
CA ILE A 136 7.43 3.57 -4.06
C ILE A 136 8.26 4.86 -4.12
N LYS A 137 9.00 5.07 -5.21
CA LYS A 137 9.85 6.26 -5.41
C LYS A 137 9.02 7.54 -5.37
N LYS A 138 7.87 7.57 -6.07
CA LYS A 138 6.94 8.70 -6.03
C LYS A 138 6.40 8.95 -4.62
N SER A 139 6.08 7.90 -3.88
CA SER A 139 5.59 8.03 -2.50
C SER A 139 6.65 8.58 -1.56
N ARG A 140 7.90 8.13 -1.71
CA ARG A 140 9.05 8.67 -1.00
C ARG A 140 9.22 10.17 -1.26
N MET A 141 9.27 10.58 -2.52
CA MET A 141 9.41 12.01 -2.88
C MET A 141 8.28 12.88 -2.29
N MET A 142 7.04 12.38 -2.28
CA MET A 142 5.90 13.12 -1.72
C MET A 142 5.97 13.23 -0.20
N ALA A 143 6.34 12.14 0.49
CA ALA A 143 6.53 12.15 1.94
C ALA A 143 7.69 13.06 2.36
N GLU A 144 8.82 12.99 1.64
CA GLU A 144 9.97 13.87 1.86
C GLU A 144 9.58 15.35 1.71
N LYS A 145 8.83 15.69 0.65
CA LYS A 145 8.31 17.04 0.44
C LYS A 145 7.40 17.50 1.58
N LYS A 146 6.55 16.62 2.11
CA LYS A 146 5.67 16.94 3.26
C LYS A 146 6.47 17.17 4.55
N ILE A 147 7.45 16.31 4.83
CA ILE A 147 8.31 16.44 6.02
C ILE A 147 9.16 17.71 5.97
N ARG A 148 9.77 18.05 4.82
CA ARG A 148 10.54 19.31 4.67
C ARG A 148 9.68 20.56 4.92
N LYS A 149 8.39 20.52 4.59
CA LYS A 149 7.47 21.63 4.88
C LYS A 149 7.19 21.75 6.38
N LEU A 150 7.05 20.63 7.08
CA LEU A 150 6.78 20.60 8.53
C LEU A 150 8.04 20.91 9.35
N TYR A 151 9.21 20.50 8.85
CA TYR A 151 10.51 20.65 9.51
C TYR A 151 11.56 21.24 8.57
N PRO A 152 11.51 22.55 8.26
CA PRO A 152 12.42 23.20 7.31
C PRO A 152 13.90 23.10 7.72
N ASN A 153 14.15 23.08 9.03
CA ASN A 153 15.48 23.09 9.63
C ASN A 153 16.11 21.68 9.71
N PHE A 154 15.40 20.64 9.27
CA PHE A 154 15.90 19.26 9.30
C PHE A 154 16.43 18.90 7.90
N THR A 155 17.77 18.92 7.75
CA THR A 155 18.45 18.71 6.46
C THR A 155 18.47 17.24 6.03
N THR A 156 18.55 16.32 6.99
CA THR A 156 18.56 14.86 6.78
C THR A 156 17.20 14.26 7.12
N ILE A 157 16.49 13.78 6.09
CA ILE A 157 15.27 12.97 6.29
C ILE A 157 15.72 11.55 6.63
N PRO A 158 15.22 10.95 7.72
CA PRO A 158 15.55 9.57 8.07
C PRO A 158 15.11 8.63 6.92
N GLN A 159 16.06 7.88 6.34
CA GLN A 159 15.76 6.84 5.35
C GLN A 159 15.51 5.48 6.01
#